data_AF-A0A164HM59-F1
#
_entry.id   AF-A0A164HM59-F1
#
_cell.length_a   1.000
_cell.length_b   1.000
_cell.length_c   1.000
_cell.angle_alpha   90.00
_cell.angle_beta   90.00
_cell.angle_gamma   90.00
#
_symmetry.space_group_name_H-M   'P 1'
#
loop_
_entity.id
_entity.type
_entity.pdbx_description
1 polymer ?
#
loop_
_entity_poly.entity_id
_entity_poly.type
_entity_poly.pdbx_seq_one_letter_code
_entity_poly.pdbx_strand_id
1 'polypeptide(L)' 'AKSYGSRKVVKDVSLVVQKGEVVGLLGPNGAGKTTSFYMIVGLVRSDEGDIRIDGQSVAHMPIHRRSRLGLSY' A
#
# COMPACT_ATOMS: atom_id res chain seq x y z
N ALA A 1 -0.43 -8.87 -1.27
CA ALA A 1 0.48 -9.31 -2.36
C ALA A 1 0.17 -8.57 -3.67
N LYS A 2 1.15 -8.54 -4.60
CA LYS A 2 0.95 -8.06 -5.98
C LYS A 2 1.80 -8.83 -7.00
N SER A 3 1.18 -9.22 -8.09
CA SER A 3 1.79 -9.82 -9.26
C SER A 3 1.42 -9.05 -10.53
N TYR A 4 2.34 -9.05 -11.50
CA TYR A 4 2.10 -8.58 -12.86
C TYR A 4 2.49 -9.70 -13.81
N GLY A 5 1.51 -10.34 -14.46
CA GLY A 5 1.72 -11.59 -15.17
C GLY A 5 2.29 -12.67 -14.24
N SER A 6 3.35 -13.35 -14.66
CA SER A 6 4.04 -14.37 -13.86
C SER A 6 4.96 -13.81 -12.78
N ARG A 7 5.20 -12.48 -12.75
CA ARG A 7 6.15 -11.86 -11.83
C ARG A 7 5.46 -11.38 -10.56
N LYS A 8 5.76 -12.01 -9.41
CA LYS A 8 5.36 -11.53 -8.09
C LYS A 8 6.28 -10.37 -7.67
N VAL A 9 5.74 -9.14 -7.65
CA VAL A 9 6.48 -7.91 -7.31
C VAL A 9 6.42 -7.63 -5.80
N VAL A 10 5.28 -7.91 -5.17
CA VAL A 10 5.12 -7.83 -3.71
C VAL A 10 4.64 -9.19 -3.21
N LYS A 11 5.47 -9.88 -2.43
CA LYS A 11 5.17 -11.23 -1.95
C LYS A 11 4.27 -11.21 -0.73
N ASP A 12 4.80 -10.69 0.37
CA ASP A 12 4.14 -10.51 1.65
C ASP A 12 4.83 -9.34 2.35
N VAL A 13 4.08 -8.30 2.68
CA VAL A 13 4.58 -7.09 3.31
C VAL A 13 3.61 -6.73 4.41
N SER A 14 4.14 -6.64 5.62
CA SER A 14 3.42 -6.17 6.80
C SER A 14 4.10 -4.90 7.30
N LEU A 15 3.32 -3.84 7.41
CA LEU A 15 3.77 -2.55 7.94
C LEU A 15 2.64 -1.99 8.81
N VAL A 16 3.02 -1.41 9.94
CA VAL A 16 2.13 -0.61 10.78
C VAL A 16 2.81 0.75 10.94
N VAL A 17 2.04 1.82 10.75
CA VAL A 17 2.49 3.19 10.97
C VAL A 17 1.55 3.83 11.97
N GLN A 18 2.10 4.31 13.08
CA GLN A 18 1.36 4.98 14.14
C GLN A 18 1.29 6.49 13.90
N LYS A 19 0.32 7.13 14.56
CA LYS A 19 0.17 8.59 14.49
C LYS A 19 1.46 9.27 14.97
N GLY A 20 1.98 10.19 14.15
CA GLY A 20 3.19 10.96 14.43
C GLY A 20 4.49 10.30 13.98
N GLU A 21 4.44 9.08 13.42
CA GLU A 21 5.63 8.44 12.84
C GLU A 21 5.92 8.96 11.43
N VAL A 22 7.20 9.06 11.12
CA VAL A 22 7.71 9.28 9.76
C VAL A 22 8.44 8.03 9.34
N VAL A 23 7.95 7.35 8.30
CA VAL A 23 8.48 6.06 7.85
C VAL A 23 9.01 6.18 6.42
N GLY A 24 10.24 5.72 6.21
CA GLY A 24 10.84 5.56 4.89
C GLY A 24 10.87 4.09 4.47
N LEU A 25 10.44 3.79 3.24
CA LEU A 25 10.57 2.45 2.65
C LEU A 25 11.82 2.41 1.76
N LEU A 26 12.89 1.76 2.22
CA LEU A 26 14.18 1.66 1.52
C LEU A 26 14.44 0.26 0.95
N GLY A 27 15.31 0.18 -0.05
CA GLY A 27 15.69 -1.06 -0.73
C GLY A 27 16.14 -0.83 -2.18
N PRO A 28 16.68 -1.84 -2.86
CA PRO A 28 17.17 -1.72 -4.24
C PRO A 28 16.04 -1.46 -5.25
N ASN A 29 16.39 -1.06 -6.47
CA ASN A 29 15.44 -0.92 -7.56
C ASN A 29 14.77 -2.26 -7.88
N GLY A 30 13.46 -2.23 -8.13
CA GLY A 30 12.68 -3.44 -8.36
C GLY A 30 12.28 -4.22 -7.10
N ALA A 31 12.64 -3.78 -5.89
CA ALA A 31 12.24 -4.42 -4.63
C ALA A 31 10.74 -4.28 -4.28
N GLY A 32 9.94 -3.60 -5.12
CA GLY A 32 8.50 -3.45 -4.91
C GLY A 32 8.08 -2.21 -4.10
N LYS A 33 9.01 -1.30 -3.75
CA LYS A 33 8.74 -0.12 -2.91
C LYS A 33 7.60 0.76 -3.45
N THR A 34 7.74 1.22 -4.69
CA THR A 34 6.72 2.05 -5.37
C THR A 34 5.41 1.29 -5.53
N THR A 35 5.45 0.00 -5.83
CA THR A 35 4.25 -0.85 -5.93
C THR A 35 3.52 -0.95 -4.58
N SER A 36 4.24 -1.14 -3.47
CA SER A 36 3.67 -1.13 -2.12
C SER A 36 3.03 0.22 -1.81
N PHE A 37 3.72 1.32 -2.10
CA PHE A 37 3.17 2.67 -1.89
C PHE A 37 1.89 2.89 -2.71
N TYR A 38 1.90 2.54 -3.99
CA TYR A 38 0.73 2.65 -4.87
C TYR A 38 -0.46 1.80 -4.43
N MET A 39 -0.21 0.64 -3.79
CA MET A 39 -1.30 -0.13 -3.18
C MET A 39 -1.90 0.56 -1.95
N ILE A 40 -1.05 1.15 -1.11
CA ILE A 40 -1.46 1.88 0.10
C ILE A 40 -2.32 3.10 -0.28
N VAL A 41 -1.90 3.91 -1.25
CA VAL A 41 -2.68 5.09 -1.70
C VAL A 41 -3.85 4.74 -2.63
N GLY A 42 -3.96 3.48 -3.08
CA GLY A 42 -5.08 3.01 -3.90
C GLY A 42 -4.96 3.32 -5.40
N LEU A 43 -3.75 3.56 -5.90
CA LEU A 43 -3.46 3.65 -7.34
C LEU A 43 -3.36 2.27 -8.00
N VAL A 44 -2.94 1.27 -7.24
CA VAL A 44 -2.86 -0.13 -7.68
C VAL A 44 -3.65 -0.99 -6.71
N ARG A 45 -4.50 -1.89 -7.22
CA ARG A 45 -5.20 -2.87 -6.37
C ARG A 45 -4.25 -3.99 -5.96
N SER A 46 -4.20 -4.31 -4.67
CA SER A 46 -3.55 -5.52 -4.17
C SER A 46 -4.32 -6.76 -4.62
N ASP A 47 -3.59 -7.83 -4.91
CA ASP A 47 -4.22 -9.09 -5.31
C ASP A 47 -4.73 -9.87 -4.09
N GLU A 48 -4.04 -9.71 -2.95
CA GLU A 48 -4.34 -10.38 -1.68
C GLU A 48 -3.95 -9.48 -0.50
N GLY A 49 -4.48 -9.81 0.69
CA GLY A 49 -4.24 -9.07 1.93
C GLY A 49 -5.19 -7.90 2.10
N ASP A 50 -4.94 -7.09 3.13
CA ASP A 50 -5.78 -5.96 3.50
C ASP A 50 -4.93 -4.73 3.84
N ILE A 51 -5.49 -3.55 3.63
CA ILE A 51 -4.89 -2.27 3.99
C ILE A 51 -5.91 -1.52 4.82
N ARG A 52 -5.51 -1.08 6.01
CA ARG A 52 -6.40 -0.40 6.95
C ARG A 52 -5.90 0.98 7.33
N ILE A 53 -6.81 1.93 7.44
CA ILE A 53 -6.58 3.26 8.00
C ILE A 53 -7.50 3.37 9.21
N ASP A 54 -6.96 3.64 10.39
CA ASP A 54 -7.72 3.70 11.64
C ASP A 54 -8.66 2.49 11.86
N GLY A 55 -8.16 1.30 11.50
CA GLY A 55 -8.90 0.04 11.61
C GLY A 55 -9.89 -0.24 10.46
N GLN A 56 -10.19 0.74 9.62
CA GLN A 56 -11.10 0.57 8.48
C GLN A 56 -10.37 0.01 7.26
N SER A 57 -10.85 -1.11 6.71
CA SER A 57 -10.34 -1.64 5.43
C SER A 57 -10.61 -0.66 4.29
N VAL A 58 -9.55 -0.34 3.55
CA VAL A 58 -9.59 0.54 2.38
C VAL A 58 -9.17 -0.16 1.09
N ALA A 59 -8.91 -1.47 1.11
CA ALA A 59 -8.32 -2.22 -0.01
C ALA A 59 -9.04 -2.01 -1.36
N HIS A 60 -10.35 -1.77 -1.34
CA HIS A 60 -11.18 -1.54 -2.53
C HIS A 60 -11.66 -0.10 -2.70
N MET A 61 -11.21 0.82 -1.85
CA MET A 61 -11.53 2.24 -1.98
C MET A 61 -10.64 2.89 -3.05
N PRO A 62 -11.21 3.73 -3.93
CA PRO A 62 -10.44 4.56 -4.83
C PRO A 62 -9.70 5.66 -4.06
N ILE A 63 -8.62 6.20 -4.65
CA ILE A 63 -7.74 7.19 -4.03
C ILE A 63 -8.50 8.39 -3.41
N HIS A 64 -9.49 8.95 -4.13
CA HIS A 64 -10.24 10.11 -3.64
C HIS A 64 -11.01 9.85 -2.34
N ARG A 65 -11.40 8.60 -2.04
CA ARG A 65 -12.02 8.26 -0.76
C ARG A 65 -10.97 8.06 0.33
N ARG A 66 -9.82 7.47 0.00
CA ARG A 66 -8.71 7.29 0.94
C ARG A 66 -8.15 8.65 1.40
N SER A 67 -8.10 9.64 0.52
CA SER A 67 -7.68 10.99 0.89
C SER A 67 -8.61 11.69 1.88
N ARG A 68 -9.91 11.38 1.84
CA ARG A 68 -10.85 11.87 2.87
C ARG A 68 -10.62 11.24 4.24
N LEU A 69 -9.89 10.12 4.30
CA LEU A 69 -9.46 9.45 5.53
C LEU A 69 -8.04 9.87 5.96
N GLY A 70 -7.47 10.91 5.33
CA GLY A 70 -6.16 11.46 5.69
C GLY A 70 -4.97 10.93 4.88
N LEU A 71 -5.16 10.06 3.89
CA LEU A 71 -4.09 9.62 2.97
C LEU A 71 -3.95 10.53 1.74
N SER A 72 -2.97 11.43 1.73
CA SER A 72 -2.64 12.25 0.55
C SER A 72 -1.47 11.68 -0.26
N TYR A 73 -1.40 12.06 -1.53
CA TYR A 73 -0.30 11.77 -2.47
C TYR A 73 0.31 13.08 -2.96
#